data_AF-A0A409XBT5-F1
#
_entry.id   AF-A0A409XBT5-F1
#
_cell.length_a   1.000
_cell.length_b   1.000
_cell.length_c   1.000
_cell.angle_alpha   90.00
_cell.angle_beta   90.00
_cell.angle_gamma   90.00
#
_symmetry.space_group_name_H-M   'P 1'
#
loop_
_entity.id
_entity.type
_entity.pdbx_description
1 polymer ?
#
loop_
_entity_poly.entity_id
_entity_poly.type
_entity_poly.pdbx_seq_one_letter_code
_entity_poly.pdbx_strand_id
1 'polypeptide(L)'
;MSASTTTTAQLAPAKPNHEFTRRPQSKLGVFFWRRRMWFESTFVLSMLEPWEKILLLSVFAMLFLLVSSAVLKYLPHHLVFMWRRAIYYLWGQEGDERILWQWLGLTAGDGSSAAAGIFGAHKEL
;
A
#
# COMPACT_ATOMS: atom_id res chain seq x y z
N MET A 1 3.15 -36.74 -61.31
CA MET A 1 3.13 -35.28 -61.11
C MET A 1 3.80 -35.02 -59.77
N SER A 2 5.10 -34.74 -59.76
CA SER A 2 5.89 -34.63 -58.53
C SER A 2 6.07 -33.14 -58.20
N ALA A 3 5.59 -32.72 -57.04
CA ALA A 3 5.67 -31.35 -56.57
C ALA A 3 7.09 -31.03 -56.06
N SER A 4 7.69 -29.97 -56.60
CA SER A 4 8.99 -29.46 -56.20
C SER A 4 8.86 -28.68 -54.89
N THR A 5 9.38 -29.20 -53.79
CA THR A 5 9.53 -28.46 -52.53
C THR A 5 10.70 -27.48 -52.68
N THR A 6 10.39 -26.22 -52.97
CA THR A 6 11.39 -25.14 -52.99
C THR A 6 11.79 -24.80 -51.55
N THR A 7 12.87 -25.40 -51.06
CA THR A 7 13.54 -25.01 -49.82
C THR A 7 14.29 -23.70 -50.05
N THR A 8 13.67 -22.58 -49.68
CA THR A 8 14.33 -21.26 -49.70
C THR A 8 15.43 -21.24 -48.64
N ALA A 9 16.69 -21.11 -49.07
CA ALA A 9 17.85 -20.99 -48.20
C ALA A 9 17.76 -19.70 -47.35
N GLN A 10 17.30 -19.83 -46.11
CA GLN A 10 17.17 -18.72 -45.17
C GLN A 10 18.52 -18.42 -44.52
N LEU A 11 19.17 -17.35 -44.98
CA LEU A 11 20.43 -16.84 -44.44
C LEU A 11 20.25 -16.39 -43.00
N ALA A 12 21.20 -16.72 -42.13
CA ALA A 12 21.21 -16.22 -40.76
C ALA A 12 21.25 -14.68 -40.78
N PRO A 13 20.39 -14.00 -40.00
CA PRO A 13 20.32 -12.54 -39.99
C PRO A 13 21.66 -11.94 -39.58
N ALA A 14 22.12 -10.93 -40.32
CA ALA A 14 23.45 -10.31 -40.18
C ALA A 14 23.69 -9.57 -38.84
N LYS A 15 22.67 -9.43 -37.99
CA LYS A 15 22.71 -8.68 -36.73
C LYS A 15 22.20 -9.56 -35.59
N PRO A 16 22.92 -9.69 -34.46
CA PRO A 16 22.40 -10.37 -33.28
C PRO A 16 21.14 -9.66 -32.76
N ASN A 17 20.09 -10.42 -32.47
CA ASN A 17 18.83 -9.86 -31.98
C ASN A 17 19.01 -9.40 -30.52
N HIS A 18 19.18 -8.09 -30.31
CA HIS A 18 19.30 -7.47 -28.98
C HIS A 18 17.94 -7.18 -28.31
N GLU A 19 16.88 -7.85 -28.72
CA GLU A 19 15.53 -7.59 -28.19
C GLU A 19 15.43 -7.90 -26.69
N PHE A 20 16.24 -8.84 -26.19
CA PHE A 20 16.27 -9.22 -24.78
C PHE A 20 16.75 -8.10 -23.85
N THR A 21 17.60 -7.17 -24.32
CA THR A 21 18.11 -6.05 -23.52
C THR A 21 17.33 -4.76 -23.70
N ARG A 22 16.28 -4.78 -24.53
CA ARG A 22 15.52 -3.57 -24.88
C ARG A 22 14.60 -3.17 -23.72
N ARG A 23 14.73 -1.92 -23.25
CA ARG A 23 13.81 -1.34 -22.27
C ARG A 23 12.36 -1.42 -22.77
N PRO A 24 11.38 -1.80 -21.93
CA PRO A 24 9.97 -1.82 -22.33
C PRO A 24 9.50 -0.40 -22.67
N GLN A 25 8.66 -0.28 -23.70
CA GLN A 25 8.17 1.02 -24.21
C GLN A 25 7.02 1.60 -23.37
N SER A 26 6.36 0.79 -22.54
CA SER A 26 5.23 1.23 -21.72
C SER A 26 5.67 1.98 -20.46
N LYS A 27 4.95 3.05 -20.08
CA LYS A 27 5.28 3.85 -18.88
C LYS A 27 5.31 3.01 -17.60
N LEU A 28 4.34 2.12 -17.43
CA LEU A 28 4.31 1.17 -16.31
C LEU A 28 5.44 0.15 -16.39
N GLY A 29 5.75 -0.35 -17.59
CA GLY A 29 6.87 -1.27 -17.80
C GLY A 29 8.21 -0.66 -17.41
N VAL A 30 8.45 0.62 -17.74
CA VAL A 30 9.66 1.34 -17.35
C VAL A 30 9.74 1.52 -15.82
N PHE A 31 8.61 1.79 -15.16
CA PHE A 31 8.56 1.93 -13.71
C PHE A 31 8.90 0.62 -12.98
N PHE A 32 8.24 -0.48 -13.36
CA PHE A 32 8.52 -1.80 -12.80
C PHE A 32 9.95 -2.27 -13.12
N TRP A 33 10.43 -2.01 -14.33
CA TRP A 33 11.81 -2.31 -14.71
C TRP A 33 12.83 -1.55 -13.85
N ARG A 34 12.60 -0.25 -13.60
CA ARG A 34 13.48 0.55 -12.73
C ARG A 34 13.44 0.07 -11.28
N ARG A 35 12.24 -0.24 -10.76
CA ARG A 35 12.08 -0.77 -9.40
C ARG A 35 12.76 -2.13 -9.24
N ARG A 36 12.63 -3.00 -10.24
CA ARG A 36 13.30 -4.30 -10.29
C ARG A 36 14.82 -4.15 -10.31
N MET A 37 15.35 -3.30 -11.18
CA MET A 37 16.79 -3.05 -11.26
C MET A 37 17.37 -2.51 -9.96
N TRP A 38 16.68 -1.54 -9.33
CA TRP A 38 17.05 -1.05 -8.00
C TRP A 38 17.08 -2.16 -6.95
N PHE A 39 16.04 -2.98 -6.93
CA PHE A 39 15.93 -4.08 -5.97
C PHE A 39 17.03 -5.13 -6.19
N GLU A 40 17.32 -5.48 -7.45
CA GLU A 40 18.40 -6.40 -7.81
C GLU A 40 19.79 -5.86 -7.40
N SER A 41 20.02 -4.55 -7.52
CA SER A 41 21.27 -3.91 -7.10
C SER A 41 21.45 -3.82 -5.58
N THR A 42 20.40 -3.45 -4.82
CA THR A 42 20.55 -3.23 -3.36
C THR A 42 20.78 -4.50 -2.56
N PHE A 43 20.26 -5.63 -3.03
CA PHE A 43 20.38 -6.93 -2.34
C PHE A 43 21.38 -7.88 -3.02
N VAL A 44 22.13 -7.41 -4.03
CA VAL A 44 23.11 -8.23 -4.79
C VAL A 44 22.48 -9.55 -5.28
N LEU A 45 21.21 -9.49 -5.70
CA LEU A 45 20.44 -10.65 -6.14
C LEU A 45 20.94 -11.23 -7.48
N SER A 46 21.91 -10.57 -8.12
CA SER A 46 22.53 -11.03 -9.35
C SER A 46 23.45 -12.24 -9.15
N MET A 47 23.92 -12.48 -7.91
CA MET A 47 24.84 -13.58 -7.59
C MET A 47 24.15 -14.78 -6.94
N LEU A 48 22.90 -14.63 -6.53
CA LEU A 48 22.14 -15.71 -5.90
C LEU A 48 21.46 -16.59 -6.93
N GLU A 49 21.36 -17.87 -6.61
CA GLU A 49 20.59 -18.79 -7.45
C GLU A 49 19.10 -18.43 -7.46
N PRO A 50 18.37 -18.75 -8.54
CA PRO A 50 16.95 -18.42 -8.66
C PRO A 50 16.10 -18.93 -7.49
N TRP A 51 16.49 -20.07 -6.90
CA TRP A 51 15.78 -20.66 -5.78
C TRP A 51 16.03 -19.89 -4.47
N GLU A 52 17.28 -19.48 -4.20
CA GLU A 52 17.64 -18.75 -2.97
C GLU A 52 16.96 -17.39 -2.92
N LYS A 53 16.84 -16.73 -4.09
CA LYS A 53 16.09 -15.49 -4.25
C LYS A 53 14.64 -15.63 -3.83
N ILE A 54 13.99 -16.75 -4.17
CA ILE A 54 12.60 -17.02 -3.77
C ILE A 54 12.50 -17.21 -2.27
N LEU A 55 13.47 -17.92 -1.65
CA LEU A 55 13.50 -18.13 -0.20
C LEU A 55 13.69 -16.81 0.56
N LEU A 56 14.63 -15.97 0.13
CA LEU A 56 14.88 -14.66 0.76
C LEU A 56 13.67 -13.74 0.64
N LEU A 57 13.04 -13.69 -0.54
CA LEU A 57 11.84 -12.89 -0.74
C LEU A 57 10.67 -13.38 0.12
N SER A 58 10.51 -14.69 0.32
CA SER A 58 9.44 -15.22 1.18
C SER A 58 9.68 -14.91 2.65
N VAL A 59 10.91 -15.06 3.15
CA VAL A 59 11.27 -14.68 4.53
C VAL A 59 11.12 -13.17 4.73
N PHE A 60 11.61 -12.36 3.80
CA PHE A 60 11.45 -10.91 3.87
C PHE A 60 9.97 -10.50 3.86
N ALA A 61 9.15 -11.11 2.99
CA ALA A 61 7.72 -10.85 2.96
C ALA A 61 7.03 -11.27 4.27
N MET A 62 7.39 -12.42 4.83
CA MET A 62 6.86 -12.88 6.13
C MET A 62 7.21 -11.90 7.25
N LEU A 63 8.47 -11.49 7.35
CA LEU A 63 8.93 -10.50 8.33
C LEU A 63 8.24 -9.14 8.11
N PHE A 64 8.15 -8.70 6.86
CA PHE A 64 7.51 -7.44 6.51
C PHE A 64 6.02 -7.45 6.87
N LEU A 65 5.30 -8.55 6.64
CA LEU A 65 3.90 -8.71 7.05
C LEU A 65 3.75 -8.76 8.57
N LEU A 66 4.65 -9.45 9.27
CA LEU A 66 4.65 -9.49 10.72
C LEU A 66 4.89 -8.09 11.33
N VAL A 67 5.88 -7.36 10.82
CA VAL A 67 6.15 -5.99 11.23
C VAL A 67 4.99 -5.08 10.84
N SER A 68 4.46 -5.19 9.62
CA SER A 68 3.35 -4.36 9.16
C SER A 68 2.09 -4.59 9.99
N SER A 69 1.75 -5.85 10.29
CA SER A 69 0.61 -6.16 11.16
C SER A 69 0.82 -5.67 12.59
N ALA A 70 2.04 -5.80 13.14
CA ALA A 70 2.39 -5.24 14.44
C ALA A 70 2.26 -3.72 14.45
N VAL A 71 2.78 -3.04 13.43
CA VAL A 71 2.68 -1.59 13.26
C VAL A 71 1.21 -1.19 13.13
N LEU A 72 0.43 -1.78 12.23
CA LEU A 72 -0.98 -1.42 12.06
C LEU A 72 -1.81 -1.61 13.34
N LYS A 73 -1.46 -2.60 14.18
CA LYS A 73 -2.17 -2.86 15.44
C LYS A 73 -1.65 -2.00 16.61
N TYR A 74 -0.36 -1.72 16.66
CA TYR A 74 0.29 -1.04 17.79
C TYR A 74 0.43 0.48 17.60
N LEU A 75 0.64 0.91 16.36
CA LEU A 75 0.79 2.31 15.97
C LEU A 75 -0.44 3.18 16.30
N PRO A 76 -1.71 2.78 16.08
CA PRO A 76 -2.83 3.62 16.47
C PRO A 76 -2.89 3.87 17.98
N HIS A 77 -2.53 2.87 18.79
CA HIS A 77 -2.52 3.01 20.24
C HIS A 77 -1.48 4.03 20.72
N HIS A 78 -0.28 4.00 20.14
CA HIS A 78 0.78 4.97 20.45
C HIS A 78 0.55 6.35 19.85
N LEU A 79 -0.02 6.44 18.64
CA LEU A 79 -0.34 7.72 18.01
C LEU A 79 -1.29 8.54 18.85
N VAL A 80 -2.34 7.93 19.42
CA VAL A 80 -3.32 8.66 20.26
C VAL A 80 -2.65 9.31 21.47
N PHE A 81 -1.71 8.61 22.10
CA PHE A 81 -0.99 9.14 23.26
C PHE A 81 -0.01 10.25 22.89
N MET A 82 0.77 10.06 21.82
CA MET A 82 1.70 11.09 21.33
C MET A 82 0.95 12.32 20.81
N TRP A 83 -0.19 12.12 20.15
CA TRP A 83 -1.04 13.17 19.62
C TRP A 83 -1.62 14.05 20.73
N ARG A 84 -2.13 13.45 21.82
CA ARG A 84 -2.66 14.21 22.97
C ARG A 84 -1.58 15.08 23.63
N ARG A 85 -0.35 14.58 23.71
CA ARG A 85 0.80 15.37 24.19
C ARG A 85 1.21 16.46 23.20
N ALA A 86 1.25 16.15 21.90
CA ALA A 86 1.58 17.12 20.87
C ALA A 86 0.60 18.30 20.84
N ILE A 87 -0.71 18.05 20.99
CA ILE A 87 -1.72 19.10 21.07
C ILE A 87 -1.57 19.92 22.35
N TYR A 88 -1.31 19.29 23.49
CA TYR A 88 -1.07 20.01 24.74
C TYR A 88 0.09 21.01 24.61
N TYR A 89 1.18 20.61 23.96
CA TYR A 89 2.32 21.51 23.72
C TYR A 89 2.05 22.57 22.65
N LEU A 90 1.23 22.26 21.65
CA LEU A 90 0.94 23.19 20.56
C LEU A 90 -0.12 24.24 20.93
N TRP A 91 -1.12 23.87 21.73
CA TRP A 91 -2.31 24.69 22.03
C TRP A 91 -2.41 25.15 23.48
N GLY A 92 -1.62 24.58 24.39
CA GLY A 92 -1.55 25.03 25.80
C GLY A 92 -2.79 24.73 26.65
N GLN A 93 -3.81 24.07 26.09
CA GLN A 93 -5.00 23.55 26.76
C GLN A 93 -5.12 22.05 26.49
N GLU A 94 -5.74 21.28 27.39
CA GLU A 94 -6.07 19.89 27.10
C GLU A 94 -6.84 19.83 25.77
N GLY A 95 -6.23 19.22 24.75
CA GLY A 95 -6.75 19.21 23.40
C GLY A 95 -8.22 18.80 23.39
N ASP A 96 -9.11 19.76 23.15
CA ASP A 96 -10.54 19.56 23.20
C ASP A 96 -10.91 18.56 22.10
N GLU A 97 -11.11 17.32 22.51
CA GLU A 97 -11.45 16.18 21.66
C GLU A 97 -12.67 16.54 20.78
N ARG A 98 -13.55 17.40 21.33
CA ARG A 98 -14.75 17.91 20.68
C ARG A 98 -14.43 18.68 19.39
N ILE A 99 -13.37 19.48 19.35
CA ILE A 99 -12.99 20.27 18.16
C ILE A 99 -12.54 19.36 17.02
N LEU A 100 -11.82 18.29 17.34
CA LEU A 100 -11.37 17.31 16.36
C LEU A 100 -12.53 16.46 15.83
N TRP A 101 -13.40 15.98 16.71
CA TRP A 101 -14.61 15.23 16.31
C TRP A 101 -15.61 16.09 15.52
N GLN A 102 -15.67 17.39 15.83
CA GLN A 102 -16.45 18.39 15.08
C GLN A 102 -15.85 18.67 13.70
N TRP A 103 -14.52 18.77 13.57
CA TRP A 103 -13.84 18.94 12.28
C TRP A 103 -13.89 17.68 11.40
N LEU A 104 -13.83 16.49 12.02
CA LEU A 104 -13.97 15.19 11.34
C LEU A 104 -15.43 14.87 10.95
N GLY A 105 -16.39 15.73 11.30
CA GLY A 105 -17.80 15.60 10.90
C GLY A 105 -18.55 14.40 11.52
N LEU A 106 -18.09 13.87 12.66
CA LEU A 106 -18.66 12.68 13.29
C LEU A 106 -19.60 12.99 14.49
N THR A 107 -19.85 14.26 14.79
CA THR A 107 -20.77 14.68 15.86
C THR A 107 -21.98 15.42 15.31
N ALA A 108 -23.07 14.70 15.07
CA ALA A 108 -24.46 15.14 15.28
C ALA A 108 -25.42 14.14 14.63
N GLY A 109 -25.42 12.90 15.12
CA GLY A 109 -26.59 12.03 15.02
C GLY A 109 -27.63 12.51 16.03
N ASP A 110 -28.39 13.51 15.61
CA ASP A 110 -29.61 14.03 16.20
C ASP A 110 -30.54 12.85 16.61
N GLY A 111 -30.94 12.74 17.89
CA GLY A 111 -31.85 11.65 18.26
C GLY A 111 -32.17 11.36 19.73
N SER A 112 -31.58 12.01 20.74
CA SER A 112 -31.86 11.68 22.15
C SER A 112 -32.60 12.75 22.98
N SER A 113 -32.94 13.92 22.41
CA SER A 113 -33.71 14.95 23.13
C SER A 113 -35.23 14.89 22.89
N ALA A 114 -35.72 14.08 21.94
CA ALA A 114 -37.15 13.98 21.64
C ALA A 114 -37.94 13.06 22.60
N ALA A 115 -37.28 12.25 23.44
CA ALA A 115 -37.96 11.31 24.33
C ALA A 115 -38.31 11.88 25.72
N ALA A 116 -37.84 13.08 26.07
CA ALA A 116 -38.08 13.69 27.40
C ALA A 116 -39.39 14.50 27.48
N GLY A 117 -40.10 14.73 26.36
CA GLY A 117 -41.28 15.60 26.31
C GLY A 117 -42.65 14.92 26.46
N ILE A 118 -42.74 13.59 26.43
CA ILE A 118 -44.04 12.89 26.32
C ILE A 118 -44.64 12.49 27.69
N PHE A 119 -43.85 12.49 28.78
CA PHE A 119 -44.32 12.02 30.09
C PHE A 119 -44.85 13.13 31.03
N GLY A 120 -45.05 14.36 30.53
CA GLY A 120 -45.41 15.53 31.34
C GLY A 120 -46.85 16.05 31.22
N ALA A 121 -47.70 15.48 30.35
CA ALA A 121 -48.96 16.12 29.96
C ALA A 121 -50.21 15.26 30.21
N HIS A 122 -50.35 14.65 31.40
CA HIS A 122 -51.64 14.05 31.80
C HIS A 122 -51.88 14.10 33.31
N LYS A 123 -51.79 15.29 33.90
CA LYS A 123 -52.36 15.58 35.21
C LYS A 123 -53.05 16.94 35.10
N GLU A 124 -54.37 16.92 35.01
CA GLU A 124 -55.34 17.96 35.42
C GLU A 124 -56.73 17.50 34.93
N LEU A 125 -57.44 16.79 35.82
CA LEU A 125 -58.89 16.80 36.11
C LEU A 125 -59.24 15.62 37.02
#